data_AF-A0A7S2G7I5-F1
#
_entry.id   AF-A0A7S2G7I5-F1
#
_cell.length_a   1.000
_cell.length_b   1.000
_cell.length_c   1.000
_cell.angle_alpha   90.00
_cell.angle_beta   90.00
_cell.angle_gamma   90.00
#
_symmetry.space_group_name_H-M   'P 1'
#
loop_
_entity.id
_entity.type
_entity.pdbx_description
1 polymer ?
#
loop_
_entity_poly.entity_id
_entity_poly.type
_entity_poly.pdbx_seq_one_letter_code
_entity_poly.pdbx_strand_id
1 'polypeptide(L)'
;HGQPQRGCKDLVRSLAPPLNVIMEAEPFDDGFYPSTADQPGRLIRQPANSTLPAGLTVIPHAVSEAVALEAYHFTAGRPQGGPPWGTYLPLIGEDAATGELRVMKRGVETEVEALAERLLCDFWRCSAGELLRADLAHVHGFGVWAVIGGVGLETAYHVDYAEMYRRRTNCIVPPLHAATLQVSPVSPDNVEGGTFAAHSEGLEHYKRHGYKCRRQPPSTDLPTTDWGASAGWTYAPYKFRQGTLSSGELPHACDKVKRWPEGSVPPQLASHEPSLSAAVTLATAIICASRASPPCRTQG
;
A
#
# COMPACT_ATOMS: atom_id res chain seq x y z
N HIS A 1 -4.81 -13.19 -15.35
CA HIS A 1 -4.06 -13.56 -14.14
C HIS A 1 -2.66 -14.02 -14.52
N GLY A 2 -1.68 -13.10 -14.50
CA GLY A 2 -0.28 -13.42 -14.80
C GLY A 2 0.42 -14.06 -13.60
N GLN A 3 1.29 -15.03 -13.83
CA GLN A 3 2.11 -15.61 -12.76
C GLN A 3 3.09 -14.55 -12.22
N PRO A 4 3.31 -14.47 -10.90
CA PRO A 4 4.31 -13.58 -10.32
C PRO A 4 5.72 -14.04 -10.74
N GLN A 5 6.50 -13.10 -11.30
CA GLN A 5 7.90 -13.32 -11.67
C GLN A 5 8.79 -13.58 -10.44
N ARG A 6 10.02 -14.05 -10.69
CA ARG A 6 10.99 -14.50 -9.66
C ARG A 6 11.21 -13.47 -8.53
N GLY A 7 11.26 -12.16 -8.82
CA GLY A 7 11.44 -11.12 -7.81
C GLY A 7 10.33 -11.07 -6.74
N CYS A 8 9.09 -11.34 -7.13
CA CYS A 8 7.96 -11.37 -6.21
C CYS A 8 8.00 -12.61 -5.29
N LYS A 9 8.58 -13.73 -5.72
CA LYS A 9 8.67 -14.97 -4.90
C LYS A 9 9.63 -14.81 -3.70
N ASP A 10 10.71 -14.04 -3.87
CA ASP A 10 11.67 -13.81 -2.78
C ASP A 10 11.14 -12.80 -1.75
N LEU A 11 10.31 -11.85 -2.18
CA LEU A 11 9.54 -10.96 -1.30
C LEU A 11 8.69 -11.75 -0.30
N VAL A 12 8.01 -12.80 -0.77
CA VAL A 12 7.11 -13.65 0.03
C VAL A 12 7.85 -14.43 1.11
N ARG A 13 9.09 -14.86 0.85
CA ARG A 13 9.89 -15.56 1.86
C ARG A 13 10.34 -14.62 2.99
N SER A 14 10.66 -13.37 2.67
CA SER A 14 11.06 -12.38 3.69
C SER A 14 9.90 -11.76 4.47
N LEU A 15 8.66 -11.87 3.97
CA LEU A 15 7.46 -11.34 4.60
C LEU A 15 6.65 -12.40 5.37
N ALA A 16 7.02 -13.68 5.29
CA ALA A 16 6.32 -14.73 6.03
C ALA A 16 6.65 -14.62 7.52
N PRO A 17 5.66 -14.37 8.40
CA PRO A 17 5.91 -14.40 9.84
C PRO A 17 6.35 -15.82 10.25
N PRO A 18 7.20 -15.94 11.29
CA PRO A 18 7.61 -17.24 11.78
C PRO A 18 6.40 -18.06 12.27
N LEU A 19 6.47 -19.38 12.15
CA LEU A 19 5.36 -20.33 12.40
C LEU A 19 4.66 -20.14 13.76
N ASN A 20 5.41 -19.71 14.79
CA ASN A 20 4.87 -19.42 16.12
C ASN A 20 3.88 -18.24 16.13
N VAL A 21 4.02 -17.27 15.22
CA VAL A 21 3.10 -16.11 15.13
C VAL A 21 1.76 -16.52 14.51
N ILE A 22 1.73 -17.56 13.68
CA ILE A 22 0.49 -18.13 13.13
C ILE A 22 -0.39 -18.74 14.23
N MET A 23 0.24 -19.29 15.27
CA MET A 23 -0.47 -19.89 16.41
C MET A 23 -1.24 -18.84 17.24
N GLU A 24 -0.82 -17.58 17.17
CA GLU A 24 -1.49 -16.45 17.83
C GLU A 24 -2.57 -15.80 16.95
N ALA A 25 -2.74 -16.27 15.71
CA ALA A 25 -3.73 -15.73 14.79
C ALA A 25 -5.16 -16.14 15.19
N GLU A 26 -6.06 -15.16 15.26
CA GLU A 26 -7.46 -15.38 15.60
C GLU A 26 -8.25 -15.90 14.39
N PRO A 27 -9.32 -16.71 14.60
CA PRO A 27 -10.22 -17.10 13.52
C PRO A 27 -10.84 -15.86 12.86
N PHE A 28 -10.71 -15.76 11.54
CA PHE A 28 -11.21 -14.62 10.78
C PHE A 28 -11.68 -15.03 9.39
N ASP A 29 -12.98 -14.94 9.17
CA ASP A 29 -13.61 -15.28 7.90
C ASP A 29 -14.12 -14.02 7.19
N ASP A 30 -13.45 -13.63 6.11
CA ASP A 30 -13.83 -12.50 5.26
C ASP A 30 -14.57 -12.93 3.98
N GLY A 31 -14.95 -14.21 3.87
CA GLY A 31 -15.61 -14.77 2.69
C GLY A 31 -14.69 -15.06 1.51
N PHE A 32 -13.36 -14.88 1.65
CA PHE A 32 -12.38 -15.32 0.67
C PHE A 32 -11.75 -16.65 1.07
N TYR A 33 -11.85 -17.64 0.17
CA TYR A 33 -11.30 -18.98 0.35
C TYR A 33 -10.28 -19.25 -0.75
N PRO A 34 -8.97 -19.10 -0.50
CA PRO A 34 -7.96 -19.39 -1.50
C PRO A 34 -7.94 -20.88 -1.80
N SER A 35 -7.99 -21.24 -3.08
CA SER A 35 -8.07 -22.64 -3.54
C SER A 35 -6.84 -23.49 -3.19
N THR A 36 -5.76 -22.88 -2.71
CA THR A 36 -4.49 -23.52 -2.40
C THR A 36 -4.22 -23.70 -0.91
N ALA A 37 -5.17 -23.33 -0.04
CA ALA A 37 -5.02 -23.47 1.40
C ALA A 37 -6.14 -24.34 1.98
N ASP A 38 -5.74 -25.36 2.75
CA ASP A 38 -6.66 -26.31 3.38
C ASP A 38 -7.12 -25.88 4.79
N GLN A 39 -6.67 -24.69 5.24
CA GLN A 39 -6.93 -24.18 6.59
C GLN A 39 -8.03 -23.11 6.61
N PRO A 40 -8.81 -23.00 7.71
CA PRO A 40 -9.78 -21.93 7.86
C PRO A 40 -9.09 -20.56 7.92
N GLY A 41 -9.85 -19.52 7.58
CA GLY A 41 -9.36 -18.14 7.58
C GLY A 41 -8.89 -17.70 8.97
N ARG A 42 -7.72 -17.05 9.03
CA ARG A 42 -7.15 -16.46 10.24
C ARG A 42 -6.67 -15.04 10.00
N LEU A 43 -6.49 -14.27 11.07
CA LEU A 43 -5.92 -12.93 11.04
C LEU A 43 -4.93 -12.73 12.19
N ILE A 44 -3.78 -12.12 11.90
CA ILE A 44 -2.80 -11.70 12.90
C ILE A 44 -3.01 -10.21 13.17
N ARG A 45 -3.41 -9.88 14.41
CA ARG A 45 -3.61 -8.48 14.82
C ARG A 45 -2.28 -7.74 14.88
N GLN A 46 -2.31 -6.48 14.47
CA GLN A 46 -1.21 -5.56 14.74
C GLN A 46 -1.17 -5.17 16.21
N PRO A 47 0.01 -4.82 16.75
CA PRO A 47 0.14 -4.26 18.08
C PRO A 47 -0.80 -3.06 18.29
N ALA A 48 -1.49 -3.03 19.43
CA ALA A 48 -2.45 -1.97 19.77
C ALA A 48 -1.80 -0.62 20.16
N ASN A 49 -0.47 -0.57 20.25
CA ASN A 49 0.29 0.59 20.74
C ASN A 49 0.72 1.56 19.62
N SER A 50 -0.02 1.59 18.50
CA SER A 50 0.29 2.54 17.44
C SER A 50 0.08 3.98 17.91
N THR A 51 0.99 4.85 17.49
CA THR A 51 0.91 6.31 17.71
C THR A 51 0.10 7.05 16.65
N LEU A 52 -0.37 6.35 15.61
CA LEU A 52 -1.11 6.94 14.51
C LEU A 52 -2.54 7.30 14.93
N PRO A 53 -3.08 8.46 14.50
CA PRO A 53 -4.49 8.79 14.71
C PRO A 53 -5.44 7.70 14.19
N ALA A 54 -6.57 7.53 14.86
CA ALA A 54 -7.61 6.62 14.40
C ALA A 54 -8.13 7.06 13.01
N GLY A 55 -8.32 6.10 12.11
CA GLY A 55 -8.81 6.36 10.76
C GLY A 55 -7.71 6.69 9.75
N LEU A 56 -8.08 7.46 8.72
CA LEU A 56 -7.18 7.83 7.61
C LEU A 56 -6.59 9.22 7.85
N THR A 57 -5.27 9.31 7.90
CA THR A 57 -4.55 10.58 7.91
C THR A 57 -4.25 10.99 6.47
N VAL A 58 -4.73 12.16 6.04
CA VAL A 58 -4.44 12.73 4.71
C VAL A 58 -3.35 13.78 4.85
N ILE A 59 -2.26 13.61 4.11
CA ILE A 59 -1.03 14.38 4.23
C ILE A 59 -0.79 15.16 2.94
N PRO A 60 -1.03 16.47 2.90
CA PRO A 60 -0.70 17.27 1.74
C PRO A 60 0.83 17.39 1.59
N HIS A 61 1.33 17.36 0.35
CA HIS A 61 2.77 17.48 0.06
C HIS A 61 3.64 16.46 0.81
N ALA A 62 3.14 15.22 0.94
CA ALA A 62 3.81 14.11 1.62
C ALA A 62 5.20 13.79 1.07
N VAL A 63 5.45 14.14 -0.19
CA VAL A 63 6.76 14.08 -0.82
C VAL A 63 7.08 15.38 -1.55
N SER A 64 8.37 15.62 -1.75
CA SER A 64 8.88 16.66 -2.62
C SER A 64 8.41 16.45 -4.06
N GLU A 65 8.31 17.55 -4.80
CA GLU A 65 7.88 17.51 -6.20
C GLU A 65 8.87 16.75 -7.08
N ALA A 66 10.16 16.94 -6.87
CA ALA A 66 11.21 16.26 -7.63
C ALA A 66 11.10 14.74 -7.52
N VAL A 67 10.94 14.21 -6.30
CA VAL A 67 10.82 12.76 -6.07
C VAL A 67 9.49 12.22 -6.60
N ALA A 68 8.40 12.97 -6.48
CA ALA A 68 7.12 12.56 -7.05
C ALA A 68 7.17 12.48 -8.59
N LEU A 69 7.74 13.48 -9.25
CA LEU A 69 7.92 13.48 -10.70
C LEU A 69 8.84 12.36 -11.17
N GLU A 70 9.94 12.10 -10.45
CA GLU A 70 10.82 10.97 -10.73
C GLU A 70 10.05 9.64 -10.67
N ALA A 71 9.27 9.42 -9.62
CA ALA A 71 8.46 8.22 -9.45
C ALA A 71 7.40 8.07 -10.54
N TYR A 72 6.75 9.16 -10.92
CA TYR A 72 5.79 9.19 -12.02
C TYR A 72 6.46 8.84 -13.35
N HIS A 73 7.57 9.49 -13.72
CA HIS A 73 8.25 9.22 -14.99
C HIS A 73 8.80 7.80 -15.05
N PHE A 74 9.40 7.31 -13.97
CA PHE A 74 9.88 5.94 -13.90
C PHE A 74 8.73 4.94 -14.09
N THR A 75 7.59 5.17 -13.45
CA THR A 75 6.44 4.25 -13.53
C THR A 75 5.74 4.33 -14.89
N ALA A 76 5.47 5.54 -15.39
CA ALA A 76 4.81 5.76 -16.67
C ALA A 76 5.68 5.37 -17.87
N GLY A 77 7.01 5.43 -17.73
CA GLY A 77 7.95 5.01 -18.77
C GLY A 77 8.10 3.50 -18.91
N ARG A 78 7.50 2.69 -18.02
CA ARG A 78 7.54 1.22 -18.16
C ARG A 78 6.65 0.76 -19.30
N PRO A 79 7.00 -0.35 -19.99
CA PRO A 79 6.19 -0.89 -21.09
C PRO A 79 4.74 -1.11 -20.68
N GLN A 80 3.80 -0.70 -21.55
CA GLN A 80 2.38 -0.94 -21.35
C GLN A 80 2.10 -2.45 -21.25
N GLY A 81 1.31 -2.84 -20.25
CA GLY A 81 1.07 -4.27 -19.95
C GLY A 81 2.27 -4.99 -19.35
N GLY A 82 3.38 -4.29 -19.10
CA GLY A 82 4.49 -4.77 -18.30
C GLY A 82 4.07 -5.07 -16.86
N PRO A 83 4.83 -5.90 -16.13
CA PRO A 83 4.52 -6.19 -14.74
C PRO A 83 4.64 -4.90 -13.90
N PRO A 84 3.78 -4.75 -12.87
CA PRO A 84 3.99 -3.70 -11.87
C PRO A 84 5.38 -3.88 -11.23
N TRP A 85 5.97 -2.78 -10.76
CA TRP A 85 7.21 -2.84 -10.03
C TRP A 85 6.94 -2.76 -8.53
N GLY A 86 7.81 -3.40 -7.76
CA GLY A 86 7.77 -3.34 -6.31
C GLY A 86 9.01 -4.00 -5.72
N THR A 87 9.34 -3.58 -4.51
CA THR A 87 10.48 -4.10 -3.77
C THR A 87 10.20 -4.10 -2.26
N TYR A 88 11.06 -4.79 -1.52
CA TYR A 88 11.06 -4.79 -0.07
C TYR A 88 12.41 -4.28 0.41
N LEU A 89 12.39 -3.24 1.23
CA LEU A 89 13.56 -2.58 1.79
C LEU A 89 13.63 -2.89 3.29
N PRO A 90 14.49 -3.82 3.74
CA PRO A 90 14.71 -4.07 5.16
C PRO A 90 15.15 -2.79 5.89
N LEU A 91 14.58 -2.54 7.07
CA LEU A 91 14.98 -1.42 7.91
C LEU A 91 16.34 -1.73 8.56
N ILE A 92 17.26 -0.77 8.48
CA ILE A 92 18.51 -0.77 9.25
C ILE A 92 18.32 0.06 10.53
N GLY A 93 17.62 1.20 10.43
CA GLY A 93 17.31 2.08 11.54
C GLY A 93 17.03 3.50 11.07
N GLU A 94 17.10 4.45 11.98
CA GLU A 94 17.07 5.89 11.70
C GLU A 94 18.42 6.49 12.11
N ASP A 95 18.97 7.40 11.30
CA ASP A 95 20.17 8.14 11.69
C ASP A 95 19.84 9.10 12.84
N ALA A 96 20.57 8.98 13.95
CA ALA A 96 20.29 9.75 15.15
C ALA A 96 20.59 11.26 15.02
N ALA A 97 21.45 11.66 14.07
CA ALA A 97 21.83 13.05 13.87
C ALA A 97 20.91 13.77 12.86
N THR A 98 20.50 13.08 11.80
CA THR A 98 19.70 13.66 10.71
C THR A 98 18.22 13.30 10.78
N GLY A 99 17.84 12.25 11.52
CA GLY A 99 16.49 11.70 11.51
C GLY A 99 16.13 11.00 10.19
N GLU A 100 17.14 10.68 9.36
CA GLU A 100 16.91 10.03 8.08
C GLU A 100 16.77 8.52 8.23
N LEU A 101 15.79 7.95 7.53
CA LEU A 101 15.58 6.52 7.50
C LEU A 101 16.73 5.83 6.75
N ARG A 102 17.21 4.70 7.29
CA ARG A 102 18.23 3.85 6.67
C ARG A 102 17.63 2.49 6.35
N VAL A 103 17.76 2.09 5.10
CA VAL A 103 17.25 0.81 4.60
C VAL A 103 18.31 0.06 3.80
N MET A 104 18.15 -1.25 3.68
CA MET A 104 19.05 -2.11 2.93
C MET A 104 18.51 -2.37 1.52
N LYS A 105 19.36 -2.24 0.50
CA LYS A 105 19.08 -2.65 -0.87
C LYS A 105 19.67 -4.04 -1.13
N ARG A 106 18.96 -4.92 -1.83
CA ARG A 106 19.43 -6.30 -2.09
C ARG A 106 20.17 -6.43 -3.41
N GLY A 107 20.07 -5.43 -4.28
CA GLY A 107 20.67 -5.44 -5.62
C GLY A 107 19.93 -6.33 -6.61
N VAL A 108 18.67 -6.69 -6.33
CA VAL A 108 17.86 -7.55 -7.23
C VAL A 108 17.31 -6.74 -8.39
N GLU A 109 16.75 -5.56 -8.10
CA GLU A 109 16.28 -4.58 -9.08
C GLU A 109 16.78 -3.20 -8.68
N THR A 110 18.06 -2.92 -8.92
CA THR A 110 18.78 -1.74 -8.39
C THR A 110 18.08 -0.41 -8.63
N GLU A 111 17.50 -0.19 -9.82
CA GLU A 111 16.78 1.05 -10.13
C GLU A 111 15.49 1.18 -9.34
N VAL A 112 14.73 0.09 -9.20
CA VAL A 112 13.49 0.03 -8.40
C VAL A 112 13.79 0.25 -6.93
N GLU A 113 14.82 -0.43 -6.41
CA GLU A 113 15.27 -0.27 -5.02
C GLU A 113 15.74 1.15 -4.72
N ALA A 114 16.48 1.78 -5.64
CA ALA A 114 16.95 3.14 -5.47
C ALA A 114 15.81 4.16 -5.49
N LEU A 115 14.82 4.00 -6.37
CA LEU A 115 13.64 4.86 -6.41
C LEU A 115 12.76 4.67 -5.16
N ALA A 116 12.54 3.42 -4.74
CA ALA A 116 11.76 3.11 -3.54
C ALA A 116 12.42 3.68 -2.27
N GLU A 117 13.75 3.59 -2.16
CA GLU A 117 14.52 4.22 -1.08
C GLU A 117 14.33 5.74 -1.08
N ARG A 118 14.50 6.41 -2.24
CA ARG A 118 14.30 7.87 -2.34
C ARG A 118 12.89 8.28 -1.95
N LEU A 119 11.86 7.61 -2.48
CA LEU A 119 10.46 7.87 -2.13
C LEU A 119 10.21 7.72 -0.63
N LEU A 120 10.70 6.63 -0.03
CA LEU A 120 10.49 6.32 1.37
C LEU A 120 11.22 7.31 2.28
N CYS A 121 12.49 7.62 2.00
CA CYS A 121 13.26 8.57 2.78
C CYS A 121 12.69 9.99 2.66
N ASP A 122 12.22 10.38 1.48
CA ASP A 122 11.59 11.69 1.28
C ASP A 122 10.24 11.79 1.99
N PHE A 123 9.41 10.75 1.94
CA PHE A 123 8.15 10.67 2.69
C PHE A 123 8.38 10.68 4.20
N TRP A 124 9.37 9.93 4.68
CA TRP A 124 9.78 9.91 6.08
C TRP A 124 10.16 11.31 6.56
N ARG A 125 11.06 11.97 5.84
CA ARG A 125 11.58 13.30 6.15
C ARG A 125 10.51 14.39 6.09
N CYS A 126 9.62 14.33 5.09
CA CYS A 126 8.63 15.39 4.89
C CYS A 126 7.40 15.22 5.79
N SER A 127 7.07 14.01 6.23
CA SER A 127 5.79 13.77 6.90
C SER A 127 5.75 12.56 7.85
N ALA A 128 6.07 11.36 7.36
CA ALA A 128 5.77 10.12 8.11
C ALA A 128 6.59 9.97 9.40
N GLY A 129 7.80 10.52 9.46
CA GLY A 129 8.70 10.35 10.60
C GLY A 129 8.12 10.91 11.89
N GLU A 130 7.45 12.06 11.87
CA GLU A 130 6.81 12.61 13.08
C GLU A 130 5.69 11.73 13.62
N LEU A 131 4.97 11.06 12.72
CA LEU A 131 3.81 10.23 13.06
C LEU A 131 4.19 8.80 13.47
N LEU A 132 5.28 8.26 12.91
CA LEU A 132 5.58 6.83 12.96
C LEU A 132 6.89 6.48 13.68
N ARG A 133 7.70 7.46 14.10
CA ARG A 133 9.02 7.20 14.71
C ARG A 133 8.96 6.31 15.94
N ALA A 134 7.95 6.49 16.79
CA ALA A 134 7.74 5.63 17.96
C ALA A 134 7.49 4.17 17.60
N ASP A 135 6.94 3.93 16.41
CA ASP A 135 6.54 2.62 15.94
C ASP A 135 7.71 1.89 15.22
N LEU A 136 8.82 2.57 14.88
CA LEU A 136 9.96 1.98 14.15
C LEU A 136 10.56 0.74 14.83
N ALA A 137 10.54 0.68 16.17
CA ALA A 137 11.00 -0.50 16.92
C ALA A 137 10.21 -1.79 16.58
N HIS A 138 9.04 -1.66 15.98
CA HIS A 138 8.18 -2.77 15.55
C HIS A 138 8.26 -3.05 14.04
N VAL A 139 9.06 -2.28 13.30
CA VAL A 139 9.16 -2.34 11.83
C VAL A 139 10.42 -3.07 11.41
N HIS A 140 10.28 -4.17 10.66
CA HIS A 140 11.42 -4.88 10.08
C HIS A 140 11.85 -4.35 8.69
N GLY A 141 11.04 -3.49 8.07
CA GLY A 141 11.25 -2.92 6.75
C GLY A 141 9.95 -2.53 6.06
N PHE A 142 10.04 -2.28 4.76
CA PHE A 142 8.99 -1.63 3.99
C PHE A 142 8.78 -2.34 2.65
N GLY A 143 7.55 -2.80 2.41
CA GLY A 143 7.08 -3.04 1.05
C GLY A 143 6.75 -1.73 0.34
N VAL A 144 7.28 -1.54 -0.87
CA VAL A 144 6.98 -0.39 -1.73
C VAL A 144 6.65 -0.93 -3.12
N TRP A 145 5.50 -0.58 -3.66
CA TRP A 145 5.09 -0.97 -5.01
C TRP A 145 4.31 0.13 -5.69
N ALA A 146 4.32 0.10 -7.02
CA ALA A 146 3.53 1.02 -7.83
C ALA A 146 2.35 0.31 -8.47
N VAL A 147 1.20 0.99 -8.45
CA VAL A 147 0.01 0.64 -9.20
C VAL A 147 -0.25 1.71 -10.23
N ILE A 148 -0.51 1.28 -11.46
CA ILE A 148 -0.88 2.11 -12.59
C ILE A 148 -2.41 2.08 -12.69
N GLY A 149 -3.07 3.20 -12.43
CA GLY A 149 -4.53 3.39 -12.55
C GLY A 149 -4.94 4.07 -13.86
N GLY A 150 -6.22 4.36 -14.06
CA GLY A 150 -6.73 4.93 -15.30
C GLY A 150 -8.26 4.89 -15.34
N VAL A 151 -8.86 5.48 -16.38
CA VAL A 151 -10.33 5.51 -16.52
C VAL A 151 -10.89 4.08 -16.49
N GLY A 152 -11.93 3.88 -15.69
CA GLY A 152 -12.58 2.59 -15.44
C GLY A 152 -11.90 1.73 -14.40
N LEU A 153 -10.70 2.09 -13.91
CA LEU A 153 -10.03 1.38 -12.83
C LEU A 153 -10.49 1.87 -11.46
N GLU A 154 -10.47 0.95 -10.50
CA GLU A 154 -10.86 1.15 -9.12
C GLU A 154 -9.97 0.27 -8.22
N THR A 155 -9.99 0.51 -6.92
CA THR A 155 -9.41 -0.41 -5.94
C THR A 155 -10.55 -1.00 -5.13
N ALA A 156 -10.84 -2.27 -5.37
CA ALA A 156 -11.90 -2.98 -4.67
C ALA A 156 -11.66 -2.97 -3.15
N TYR A 157 -12.74 -2.96 -2.37
CA TYR A 157 -12.71 -2.92 -0.92
C TYR A 157 -11.89 -4.07 -0.30
N HIS A 158 -10.85 -3.74 0.46
CA HIS A 158 -9.98 -4.74 1.09
C HIS A 158 -9.19 -4.15 2.30
N VAL A 159 -8.47 -5.01 2.98
CA VAL A 159 -7.38 -4.66 3.91
C VAL A 159 -6.07 -5.06 3.22
N ASP A 160 -5.00 -4.28 3.40
CA ASP A 160 -3.69 -4.65 2.85
C ASP A 160 -3.14 -5.91 3.53
N TYR A 161 -2.53 -6.81 2.76
CA TYR A 161 -1.82 -7.99 3.28
C TYR A 161 -0.88 -8.58 2.23
N ALA A 162 0.06 -9.41 2.67
CA ALA A 162 0.91 -10.18 1.75
C ALA A 162 0.09 -11.24 0.97
N GLU A 163 -0.34 -10.93 -0.25
CA GLU A 163 -1.30 -11.75 -1.01
C GLU A 163 -0.85 -13.21 -1.19
N MET A 164 0.41 -13.42 -1.55
CA MET A 164 0.94 -14.77 -1.74
C MET A 164 1.01 -15.56 -0.44
N TYR A 165 1.18 -14.90 0.70
CA TYR A 165 1.10 -15.54 2.00
C TYR A 165 -0.34 -15.96 2.29
N ARG A 166 -1.32 -15.04 2.16
CA ARG A 166 -2.75 -15.34 2.32
C ARG A 166 -3.20 -16.50 1.43
N ARG A 167 -2.77 -16.56 0.17
CA ARG A 167 -3.13 -17.67 -0.73
C ARG A 167 -2.61 -19.03 -0.26
N ARG A 168 -1.45 -19.07 0.40
CA ARG A 168 -0.82 -20.32 0.86
C ARG A 168 -1.32 -20.77 2.23
N THR A 169 -1.59 -19.83 3.13
CA THR A 169 -1.86 -20.13 4.55
C THR A 169 -3.29 -19.85 4.97
N ASN A 170 -4.08 -19.18 4.11
CA ASN A 170 -5.35 -18.58 4.48
C ASN A 170 -5.26 -17.65 5.71
N CYS A 171 -4.12 -17.03 5.95
CA CYS A 171 -3.92 -16.09 7.05
C CYS A 171 -3.72 -14.66 6.52
N ILE A 172 -4.49 -13.71 7.05
CA ILE A 172 -4.33 -12.27 6.79
C ILE A 172 -3.28 -11.76 7.77
N VAL A 173 -2.22 -11.19 7.21
CA VAL A 173 -1.18 -10.49 7.98
C VAL A 173 -1.17 -9.07 7.46
N PRO A 174 -1.93 -8.17 8.10
CA PRO A 174 -1.90 -6.76 7.75
C PRO A 174 -0.51 -6.19 8.01
N PRO A 175 -0.14 -5.08 7.35
CA PRO A 175 1.02 -4.32 7.80
C PRO A 175 0.69 -3.56 9.09
N LEU A 176 1.70 -3.08 9.82
CA LEU A 176 1.49 -2.20 10.98
C LEU A 176 0.77 -0.92 10.53
N HIS A 177 1.32 -0.31 9.48
CA HIS A 177 0.83 0.90 8.83
C HIS A 177 0.70 0.65 7.35
N ALA A 178 -0.26 1.31 6.71
CA ALA A 178 -0.40 1.36 5.26
C ALA A 178 -0.37 2.83 4.83
N ALA A 179 0.36 3.12 3.75
CA ALA A 179 0.39 4.44 3.16
C ALA A 179 0.28 4.39 1.64
N THR A 180 -0.20 5.49 1.08
CA THR A 180 -0.38 5.63 -0.35
C THR A 180 0.09 7.02 -0.76
N LEU A 181 0.93 7.11 -1.79
CA LEU A 181 1.43 8.35 -2.36
C LEU A 181 0.87 8.54 -3.77
N GLN A 182 0.30 9.72 -4.01
CA GLN A 182 -0.26 10.12 -5.30
C GLN A 182 0.78 10.97 -6.05
N VAL A 183 1.40 10.42 -7.09
CA VAL A 183 2.57 11.06 -7.71
C VAL A 183 2.38 11.54 -9.16
N SER A 184 1.24 11.29 -9.79
CA SER A 184 0.95 11.85 -11.13
C SER A 184 0.69 13.36 -11.04
N PRO A 185 1.33 14.19 -11.88
CA PRO A 185 1.22 15.64 -11.82
C PRO A 185 -0.06 16.14 -12.51
N VAL A 186 -1.22 15.71 -12.03
CA VAL A 186 -2.53 16.12 -12.55
C VAL A 186 -3.24 17.07 -11.60
N SER A 187 -3.88 18.09 -12.16
CA SER A 187 -4.74 19.00 -11.38
C SER A 187 -5.96 18.24 -10.85
N PRO A 188 -6.38 18.46 -9.58
CA PRO A 188 -7.58 17.84 -9.02
C PRO A 188 -8.83 18.06 -9.87
N ASP A 189 -9.00 19.25 -10.46
CA ASP A 189 -10.18 19.60 -11.29
C ASP A 189 -10.30 18.72 -12.55
N ASN A 190 -9.19 18.11 -12.98
CA ASN A 190 -9.14 17.26 -14.17
C ASN A 190 -9.42 15.79 -13.85
N VAL A 191 -9.57 15.40 -12.58
CA VAL A 191 -9.83 14.03 -12.15
C VAL A 191 -11.26 13.92 -11.63
N GLU A 192 -12.00 12.92 -12.09
CA GLU A 192 -13.31 12.57 -11.54
C GLU A 192 -13.30 11.09 -11.11
N GLY A 193 -13.74 10.81 -9.88
CA GLY A 193 -13.55 9.50 -9.24
C GLY A 193 -12.10 9.27 -8.81
N GLY A 194 -11.72 8.01 -8.58
CA GLY A 194 -10.40 7.69 -8.04
C GLY A 194 -10.19 8.19 -6.60
N THR A 195 -11.27 8.44 -5.87
CA THR A 195 -11.27 8.87 -4.48
C THR A 195 -10.94 7.68 -3.60
N PHE A 196 -9.76 7.74 -2.96
CA PHE A 196 -9.38 6.77 -1.95
C PHE A 196 -10.14 7.04 -0.66
N ALA A 197 -10.57 6.01 0.07
CA ALA A 197 -11.14 6.16 1.38
C ALA A 197 -10.89 4.94 2.25
N ALA A 198 -10.85 5.15 3.57
CA ALA A 198 -10.78 4.08 4.55
C ALA A 198 -11.85 4.26 5.62
N HIS A 199 -12.34 3.14 6.17
CA HIS A 199 -13.43 3.13 7.15
C HIS A 199 -12.90 3.00 8.58
N SER A 200 -13.23 3.95 9.45
CA SER A 200 -12.70 4.10 10.81
C SER A 200 -13.00 2.94 11.77
N GLU A 201 -14.09 2.19 11.54
CA GLU A 201 -14.40 0.98 12.31
C GLU A 201 -13.46 -0.22 12.04
N GLY A 202 -12.53 -0.10 11.09
CA GLY A 202 -11.48 -1.11 10.92
C GLY A 202 -12.02 -2.51 10.60
N LEU A 203 -11.48 -3.50 11.29
CA LEU A 203 -11.80 -4.91 11.07
C LEU A 203 -13.26 -5.28 11.37
N GLU A 204 -13.99 -4.50 12.18
CA GLU A 204 -15.43 -4.74 12.41
C GLU A 204 -16.26 -4.42 11.16
N HIS A 205 -15.92 -3.33 10.47
CA HIS A 205 -16.53 -3.01 9.18
C HIS A 205 -16.12 -4.02 8.10
N TYR A 206 -14.84 -4.45 8.10
CA TYR A 206 -14.33 -5.50 7.22
C TYR A 206 -15.03 -6.84 7.43
N LYS A 207 -15.31 -7.24 8.68
CA LYS A 207 -16.02 -8.47 9.00
C LYS A 207 -17.43 -8.51 8.43
N ARG A 208 -18.14 -7.37 8.40
CA ARG A 208 -19.49 -7.26 7.83
C ARG A 208 -19.49 -7.28 6.30
N HIS A 209 -18.50 -6.63 5.68
CA HIS A 209 -18.43 -6.48 4.22
C HIS A 209 -17.71 -7.63 3.51
N GLY A 210 -16.69 -8.19 4.15
CA GLY A 210 -15.81 -9.21 3.61
C GLY A 210 -14.83 -8.70 2.56
N TYR A 211 -13.92 -9.59 2.14
CA TYR A 211 -12.95 -9.33 1.09
C TYR A 211 -13.67 -8.97 -0.22
N LYS A 212 -13.39 -7.78 -0.76
CA LYS A 212 -14.03 -7.28 -1.99
C LYS A 212 -15.56 -7.38 -1.93
N CYS A 213 -16.13 -7.05 -0.77
CA CYS A 213 -17.56 -7.04 -0.52
C CYS A 213 -18.28 -8.40 -0.70
N ARG A 214 -17.56 -9.52 -0.57
CA ARG A 214 -18.13 -10.88 -0.75
C ARG A 214 -19.26 -11.23 0.22
N ARG A 215 -19.44 -10.49 1.31
CA ARG A 215 -20.54 -10.68 2.29
C ARG A 215 -21.72 -9.73 2.07
N GLN A 216 -21.65 -8.89 1.04
CA GLN A 216 -22.71 -7.94 0.69
C GLN A 216 -23.38 -8.33 -0.64
N PRO A 217 -24.61 -7.87 -0.88
CA PRO A 217 -25.18 -7.90 -2.22
C PRO A 217 -24.26 -7.18 -3.23
N PRO A 218 -24.24 -7.61 -4.50
CA PRO A 218 -23.48 -6.92 -5.54
C PRO A 218 -23.86 -5.43 -5.63
N SER A 219 -22.85 -4.57 -5.66
CA SER A 219 -22.96 -3.14 -5.95
C SER A 219 -22.36 -2.89 -7.33
N THR A 220 -23.07 -2.18 -8.22
CA THR A 220 -22.61 -1.98 -9.60
C THR A 220 -21.61 -0.83 -9.72
N ASP A 221 -21.69 0.17 -8.85
CA ASP A 221 -20.98 1.44 -9.04
C ASP A 221 -20.29 1.99 -7.79
N LEU A 222 -20.52 1.37 -6.62
CA LEU A 222 -19.92 1.79 -5.36
C LEU A 222 -19.00 0.70 -4.80
N PRO A 223 -17.84 1.07 -4.21
CA PRO A 223 -16.94 0.10 -3.59
C PRO A 223 -17.59 -0.74 -2.49
N THR A 224 -18.48 -0.13 -1.69
CA THR A 224 -19.31 -0.78 -0.66
C THR A 224 -20.75 -0.26 -0.76
N THR A 225 -21.70 -0.99 -0.17
CA THR A 225 -23.12 -0.60 -0.14
C THR A 225 -23.39 0.66 0.68
N ASP A 226 -22.46 1.05 1.56
CA ASP A 226 -22.56 2.22 2.42
C ASP A 226 -21.58 3.35 2.07
N TRP A 227 -20.89 3.25 0.92
CA TRP A 227 -19.98 4.28 0.42
C TRP A 227 -20.71 5.61 0.22
N GLY A 228 -20.29 6.64 0.92
CA GLY A 228 -20.88 7.99 0.90
C GLY A 228 -22.09 8.15 1.83
N ALA A 229 -22.56 7.05 2.45
CA ALA A 229 -23.69 7.05 3.39
C ALA A 229 -23.23 6.88 4.84
N SER A 230 -22.20 6.08 5.10
CA SER A 230 -21.63 5.90 6.44
C SER A 230 -20.71 7.06 6.83
N ALA A 231 -20.88 7.59 8.04
CA ALA A 231 -20.00 8.60 8.64
C ALA A 231 -18.61 8.05 9.00
N GLY A 232 -18.41 6.72 8.93
CA GLY A 232 -17.12 6.09 9.22
C GLY A 232 -16.08 6.24 8.10
N TRP A 233 -16.50 6.65 6.90
CA TRP A 233 -15.59 6.86 5.77
C TRP A 233 -14.83 8.18 5.87
N THR A 234 -13.50 8.10 5.76
CA THR A 234 -12.65 9.29 5.53
C THR A 234 -12.11 9.26 4.12
N TYR A 235 -12.40 10.31 3.35
CA TYR A 235 -12.08 10.41 1.92
C TYR A 235 -10.81 11.22 1.67
N ALA A 236 -10.02 10.74 0.71
CA ALA A 236 -8.81 11.35 0.19
C ALA A 236 -8.93 11.44 -1.34
N PRO A 237 -9.57 12.49 -1.88
CA PRO A 237 -9.63 12.71 -3.32
C PRO A 237 -8.21 12.88 -3.88
N TYR A 238 -8.06 12.63 -5.18
CA TYR A 238 -6.75 12.72 -5.82
C TYR A 238 -6.15 14.13 -5.74
N LYS A 239 -4.91 14.22 -5.30
CA LYS A 239 -4.10 15.43 -5.32
C LYS A 239 -2.62 15.09 -5.48
N PHE A 240 -1.97 15.72 -6.45
CA PHE A 240 -0.53 15.52 -6.67
C PHE A 240 0.28 15.77 -5.40
N ARG A 241 1.19 14.84 -5.09
CA ARG A 241 2.06 14.79 -3.88
C ARG A 241 1.30 14.57 -2.58
N GLN A 242 0.03 14.18 -2.62
CA GLN A 242 -0.69 13.81 -1.41
C GLN A 242 -0.29 12.39 -0.97
N GLY A 243 -0.11 12.24 0.33
CA GLY A 243 0.00 10.96 0.99
C GLY A 243 -1.27 10.64 1.77
N THR A 244 -1.55 9.37 1.95
CA THR A 244 -2.44 8.89 3.01
C THR A 244 -1.67 7.95 3.93
N LEU A 245 -2.06 7.89 5.19
CA LEU A 245 -1.45 7.03 6.19
C LEU A 245 -2.54 6.52 7.15
N SER A 246 -2.59 5.21 7.38
CA SER A 246 -3.53 4.57 8.29
C SER A 246 -2.89 3.35 8.96
N SER A 247 -3.53 2.83 10.01
CA SER A 247 -3.26 1.47 10.48
C SER A 247 -3.46 0.51 9.30
N GLY A 248 -2.61 -0.52 9.20
CA GLY A 248 -2.78 -1.53 8.17
C GLY A 248 -4.01 -2.41 8.36
N GLU A 249 -4.67 -2.36 9.52
CA GLU A 249 -5.95 -3.04 9.78
C GLU A 249 -7.17 -2.25 9.28
N LEU A 250 -6.97 -1.06 8.71
CA LEU A 250 -8.04 -0.21 8.23
C LEU A 250 -8.46 -0.63 6.81
N PRO A 251 -9.70 -1.12 6.62
CA PRO A 251 -10.16 -1.48 5.30
C PRO A 251 -10.41 -0.22 4.48
N HIS A 252 -10.10 -0.32 3.20
CA HIS A 252 -10.11 0.81 2.30
C HIS A 252 -10.51 0.39 0.89
N ALA A 253 -10.86 1.38 0.08
CA ALA A 253 -11.17 1.21 -1.32
C ALA A 253 -10.87 2.52 -2.08
N CYS A 254 -10.96 2.44 -3.40
CA CYS A 254 -10.91 3.59 -4.28
C CYS A 254 -12.06 3.46 -5.28
N ASP A 255 -12.90 4.49 -5.40
CA ASP A 255 -13.98 4.48 -6.39
C ASP A 255 -13.44 4.55 -7.83
N LYS A 256 -14.31 4.20 -8.77
CA LYS A 256 -13.95 4.12 -10.18
C LYS A 256 -13.52 5.48 -10.72
N VAL A 257 -12.37 5.54 -11.38
CA VAL A 257 -11.94 6.74 -12.11
C VAL A 257 -12.87 6.92 -13.33
N LYS A 258 -13.63 8.00 -13.35
CA LYS A 258 -14.57 8.36 -14.42
C LYS A 258 -13.92 9.27 -15.45
N ARG A 259 -13.03 10.16 -15.01
CA ARG A 259 -12.31 11.11 -15.86
C ARG A 259 -10.85 11.22 -15.44
N TRP A 260 -9.98 11.27 -16.44
CA TRP A 260 -8.55 11.52 -16.30
C TRP A 260 -8.11 12.47 -17.42
N PRO A 261 -7.18 13.43 -17.20
CA PRO A 261 -6.74 14.33 -18.26
C PRO A 261 -6.12 13.55 -19.42
N GLU A 262 -6.60 13.83 -20.63
CA GLU A 262 -5.98 13.35 -21.87
C GLU A 262 -4.65 14.10 -22.11
N GLY A 263 -3.60 13.37 -22.50
CA GLY A 263 -2.37 14.00 -23.01
C GLY A 263 -1.42 14.63 -21.98
N SER A 264 -1.59 14.40 -20.67
CA SER A 264 -0.62 14.86 -19.65
C SER A 264 0.65 14.01 -19.57
N VAL A 265 1.15 13.54 -20.72
CA VAL A 265 2.48 12.97 -20.85
C VAL A 265 3.44 14.15 -21.03
N PRO A 266 4.57 14.22 -20.30
CA PRO A 266 5.55 15.29 -20.49
C PRO A 266 5.95 15.40 -21.98
N PRO A 267 6.16 16.62 -22.52
CA PRO A 267 6.48 16.84 -23.93
C PRO A 267 7.67 16.01 -24.45
N GLN A 268 8.56 15.59 -23.55
CA GLN A 268 9.76 14.80 -23.84
C GLN A 268 9.48 13.32 -24.17
N LEU A 269 8.26 12.83 -23.96
CA LEU A 269 7.81 11.45 -24.29
C LEU A 269 6.79 11.41 -25.45
N ALA A 270 6.45 12.56 -26.04
CA ALA A 270 5.38 12.69 -27.04
C ALA A 270 5.77 12.24 -28.47
N SER A 271 6.99 11.71 -28.69
CA SER A 271 7.47 11.38 -30.04
C SER A 271 7.10 9.99 -30.55
N HIS A 272 6.31 9.20 -29.82
CA HIS A 272 5.82 7.90 -30.28
C HIS A 272 4.33 7.71 -29.96
N GLU A 273 3.50 7.77 -31.02
CA GLU A 273 2.09 7.31 -31.14
C GLU A 273 1.00 8.03 -30.29
N PRO A 274 -0.14 8.43 -30.90
CA PRO A 274 -1.21 9.16 -30.23
C PRO A 274 -2.38 8.23 -29.84
N SER A 275 -2.42 7.71 -28.60
CA SER A 275 -3.70 7.30 -27.94
C SER A 275 -3.59 6.93 -26.45
N LEU A 276 -2.60 7.44 -25.72
CA LEU A 276 -2.29 6.91 -24.38
C LEU A 276 -2.71 7.88 -23.25
N SER A 277 -3.86 7.61 -22.62
CA SER A 277 -4.24 8.15 -21.32
C SER A 277 -3.44 7.46 -20.21
N ALA A 278 -2.13 7.72 -20.12
CA ALA A 278 -1.27 7.07 -19.13
C ALA A 278 -1.41 7.70 -17.72
N ALA A 279 -2.38 7.15 -17.00
CA ALA A 279 -2.29 6.55 -15.67
C ALA A 279 -1.76 7.29 -14.41
N VAL A 280 -2.60 7.17 -13.37
CA VAL A 280 -2.32 7.32 -11.94
C VAL A 280 -1.13 6.43 -11.57
N THR A 281 -0.08 6.96 -10.94
CA THR A 281 0.83 6.13 -10.14
C THR A 281 0.42 6.26 -8.68
N LEU A 282 -0.09 5.17 -8.12
CA LEU A 282 -0.22 4.96 -6.69
C LEU A 282 1.07 4.27 -6.24
N ALA A 283 1.98 4.99 -5.59
CA ALA A 283 3.04 4.32 -4.85
C ALA A 283 2.45 3.97 -3.47
N THR A 284 1.93 2.75 -3.32
CA THR A 284 1.54 2.26 -2.00
C THR A 284 2.82 1.83 -1.31
N ALA A 285 3.14 2.54 -0.24
CA ALA A 285 4.32 2.30 0.57
C ALA A 285 3.87 1.95 1.98
N ILE A 286 4.70 1.16 2.64
CA ILE A 286 4.57 0.71 4.02
C ILE A 286 3.76 -0.59 4.10
N ILE A 287 4.45 -1.70 3.85
CA ILE A 287 4.20 -2.92 4.63
C ILE A 287 5.24 -2.94 5.75
N CYS A 288 4.84 -2.54 6.95
CA CYS A 288 5.58 -2.86 8.16
C CYS A 288 5.14 -4.27 8.60
N ALA A 289 5.84 -5.35 8.27
CA ALA A 289 5.52 -6.61 8.95
C ALA A 289 6.09 -6.56 10.38
N SER A 290 5.25 -6.80 11.37
CA SER A 290 5.65 -6.85 12.77
C SER A 290 6.15 -8.24 13.16
N ARG A 291 6.93 -8.25 14.26
CA ARG A 291 7.60 -9.36 14.97
C ARG A 291 8.90 -9.89 14.36
N ALA A 292 9.97 -9.11 14.51
CA ALA A 292 11.22 -9.72 14.92
C ALA A 292 11.04 -10.25 16.35
N SER A 293 11.32 -11.52 16.61
CA SER A 293 11.58 -11.99 17.98
C SER A 293 12.63 -11.06 18.61
N PRO A 294 12.56 -10.76 19.92
CA PRO A 294 13.62 -10.01 20.57
C PRO A 294 14.96 -10.69 20.26
N PRO A 295 16.03 -9.93 19.96
CA PRO A 295 17.35 -10.52 19.82
C PRO A 295 17.60 -11.32 21.09
N CYS A 296 17.82 -12.62 20.94
CA CYS A 296 18.17 -13.51 22.02
C CYS A 296 19.33 -12.83 22.75
N ARG A 297 19.10 -12.35 23.98
CA ARG A 297 20.17 -11.78 24.78
C ARG A 297 21.22 -12.86 24.88
N THR A 298 22.35 -12.69 24.20
CA THR A 298 23.55 -13.44 24.53
C THR A 298 23.87 -13.08 25.97
N GLN A 299 23.55 -13.98 26.89
CA GLN A 299 24.08 -13.93 28.23
C GLN A 299 25.61 -13.99 28.08
N GLY A 300 26.25 -12.87 28.37
CA GLY A 300 27.65 -12.82 28.80
C GLY A 300 27.70 -12.89 30.30
#